data_AF-A0A7Y2HCW4-F1
#
_entry.id   AF-A0A7Y2HCW4-F1
#
_cell.length_a   1.000
_cell.length_b   1.000
_cell.length_c   1.000
_cell.angle_alpha   90.00
_cell.angle_beta   90.00
_cell.angle_gamma   90.00
#
_symmetry.space_group_name_H-M   'P 1'
#
loop_
_entity.id
_entity.type
_entity.pdbx_description
1 polymer ?
#
loop_
_entity_poly.entity_id
_entity_poly.type
_entity_poly.pdbx_seq_one_letter_code
_entity_poly.pdbx_strand_id
1 'polypeptide(L)'
;MDKERINFLLRNLLKGLLWFAVLVTIYIFLKDRVEIHPESLVGRVSDNTLAVYLIFLGSEVIFGIIPPEIFMAWAAETGDTKYFILTITFLALISYGAGVLGYWIGRFLNQAVLYRYARRRFFTQYEILLRRFGGFLLFVAAV
;
A
#
# COMPACT_ATOMS: atom_id res chain seq x y z
N MET A 1 30.50 10.71 12.12
CA MET A 1 29.02 10.75 12.14
C MET A 1 28.60 11.40 13.44
N ASP A 2 27.97 12.57 13.38
CA ASP A 2 27.82 13.46 14.54
C ASP A 2 26.90 12.86 15.62
N LYS A 3 27.32 12.96 16.89
CA LYS A 3 26.62 12.42 18.07
C LYS A 3 25.16 12.90 18.16
N GLU A 4 24.90 14.12 17.67
CA GLU A 4 23.56 14.70 17.58
C GLU A 4 22.64 13.99 16.57
N ARG A 5 23.18 13.56 15.42
CA ARG A 5 22.41 12.83 14.40
C ARG A 5 21.97 11.46 14.91
N ILE A 6 22.85 10.78 15.64
CA ILE A 6 22.55 9.47 16.26
C ILE A 6 21.45 9.63 17.32
N ASN A 7 21.56 10.65 18.17
CA ASN A 7 20.56 10.91 19.20
C ASN A 7 19.18 11.29 18.60
N PHE A 8 19.17 12.05 17.50
CA PHE A 8 17.95 12.35 16.75
C PHE A 8 17.32 11.10 16.14
N LEU A 9 18.11 10.24 15.50
CA LEU A 9 17.62 8.98 14.91
C LEU A 9 17.06 8.05 15.99
N LEU A 10 17.80 7.82 17.08
CA LEU A 10 17.37 6.94 18.17
C LEU A 10 16.06 7.43 18.81
N ARG A 11 15.93 8.74 19.06
CA ARG A 11 14.72 9.30 19.66
C ARG A 11 13.49 9.14 18.77
N ASN A 12 13.64 9.31 17.46
CA ASN A 12 12.52 9.14 16.52
C ASN A 12 12.20 7.66 16.28
N LEU A 13 13.22 6.80 16.22
CA LEU A 13 13.05 5.35 16.11
C LEU A 13 12.30 4.80 17.33
N LEU A 14 12.70 5.20 18.54
CA LEU A 14 12.02 4.83 19.79
C LEU A 14 10.55 5.29 19.81
N LYS A 15 10.27 6.52 19.34
CA LYS A 15 8.90 7.00 19.20
C LYS A 15 8.10 6.16 18.21
N GLY A 16 8.70 5.82 17.06
CA GLY A 16 8.07 4.95 16.06
C GLY A 16 7.76 3.57 16.62
N LEU A 17 8.71 2.98 17.36
CA LEU A 17 8.59 1.67 17.98
C LEU A 17 7.53 1.67 19.10
N LEU A 18 7.44 2.75 19.88
CA LEU A 18 6.34 2.97 20.84
C LEU A 18 4.97 3.03 20.14
N TRP A 19 4.84 3.80 19.07
CA TRP A 19 3.60 3.86 18.29
C TRP A 19 3.23 2.50 17.71
N PHE A 20 4.20 1.76 17.19
CA PHE A 20 4.00 0.41 16.70
C PHE A 20 3.52 -0.54 17.80
N ALA A 21 4.13 -0.50 18.99
CA ALA A 21 3.69 -1.28 20.15
C ALA A 21 2.26 -0.96 20.58
N VAL A 22 1.86 0.32 20.54
CA VAL A 22 0.48 0.75 20.80
C VAL A 22 -0.48 0.15 19.78
N LEU A 23 -0.15 0.22 18.48
CA LEU A 23 -0.97 -0.35 17.41
C LEU A 23 -1.14 -1.87 17.55
N VAL A 24 -0.06 -2.59 17.86
CA VAL A 24 -0.11 -4.05 18.09
C VAL A 24 -0.97 -4.37 19.31
N THR A 25 -0.84 -3.62 20.39
CA THR A 25 -1.64 -3.80 21.61
C THR A 25 -3.13 -3.59 21.33
N ILE A 26 -3.46 -2.53 20.60
CA ILE A 26 -4.82 -2.25 20.12
C ILE A 26 -5.33 -3.42 19.26
N TYR A 27 -4.53 -3.88 18.29
CA TYR A 27 -4.91 -5.01 17.43
C TYR A 27 -5.24 -6.28 18.24
N ILE A 28 -4.38 -6.67 19.18
CA ILE A 28 -4.61 -7.86 20.03
C ILE A 28 -5.88 -7.67 20.87
N PHE A 29 -6.06 -6.50 21.48
CA PHE A 29 -7.22 -6.21 22.30
C PHE A 29 -8.54 -6.20 21.52
N LEU A 30 -8.53 -5.70 20.28
CA LEU A 30 -9.70 -5.73 19.39
C LEU A 30 -9.98 -7.13 18.85
N LYS A 31 -8.95 -7.93 18.55
CA LYS A 31 -9.10 -9.29 17.99
C LYS A 31 -9.95 -10.19 18.89
N ASP A 32 -9.79 -10.10 20.21
CA ASP A 32 -10.52 -10.96 21.14
C ASP A 32 -11.93 -10.43 21.50
N ARG A 33 -12.21 -9.14 21.26
CA ARG A 33 -13.50 -8.50 21.61
C ARG A 33 -14.43 -8.28 20.44
N VAL A 34 -13.88 -8.21 19.23
CA VAL A 34 -14.65 -8.12 18.01
C VAL A 34 -14.49 -9.47 17.33
N GLU A 35 -15.54 -10.30 17.37
CA GLU A 35 -15.71 -11.43 16.47
C GLU A 35 -15.90 -10.87 15.04
N ILE A 36 -14.86 -10.24 14.51
CA ILE A 36 -14.71 -10.12 13.07
C ILE A 36 -14.44 -11.56 12.67
N HIS A 37 -15.32 -12.15 11.87
CA HIS A 37 -15.06 -13.40 11.17
C HIS A 37 -14.47 -13.06 9.80
N PRO A 38 -13.19 -12.61 9.69
CA PRO A 38 -12.59 -12.36 8.41
C PRO A 38 -12.57 -13.65 7.60
N GLU A 39 -12.40 -14.83 8.21
CA GLU A 39 -12.52 -16.12 7.52
C GLU A 39 -13.83 -16.30 6.74
N SER A 40 -14.96 -15.72 7.16
CA SER A 40 -16.23 -15.87 6.45
C SER A 40 -16.34 -14.94 5.23
N LEU A 41 -15.79 -13.73 5.31
CA LEU A 41 -15.79 -12.75 4.22
C LEU A 41 -14.62 -12.99 3.27
N VAL A 42 -13.41 -13.16 3.81
CA VAL A 42 -12.20 -13.52 3.09
C VAL A 42 -12.38 -14.89 2.45
N GLY A 43 -12.89 -15.91 3.15
CA GLY A 43 -13.15 -17.22 2.54
C GLY A 43 -14.10 -17.13 1.35
N ARG A 44 -15.25 -16.45 1.50
CA ARG A 44 -16.21 -16.24 0.40
C ARG A 44 -15.63 -15.46 -0.78
N VAL A 45 -14.73 -14.52 -0.51
CA VAL A 45 -14.05 -13.73 -1.55
C VAL A 45 -12.94 -14.55 -2.20
N SER A 46 -12.16 -15.29 -1.43
CA SER A 46 -11.07 -16.17 -1.86
C SER A 46 -11.56 -17.33 -2.71
N ASP A 47 -12.79 -17.80 -2.49
CA ASP A 47 -13.45 -18.80 -3.33
C ASP A 47 -13.79 -18.25 -4.73
N ASN A 48 -13.88 -16.92 -4.89
CA ASN A 48 -14.20 -16.27 -6.15
C ASN A 48 -12.99 -15.50 -6.71
N THR A 49 -12.23 -16.16 -7.59
CA THR A 49 -11.08 -15.60 -8.33
C THR A 49 -11.35 -14.21 -8.93
N LEU A 50 -12.54 -13.97 -9.49
CA LEU A 50 -12.88 -12.66 -10.07
C LEU A 50 -13.04 -11.58 -8.99
N ALA A 51 -13.63 -11.94 -7.85
CA ALA A 51 -13.73 -11.03 -6.71
C ALA A 51 -12.34 -10.64 -6.19
N VAL A 52 -11.43 -11.61 -6.08
CA VAL A 52 -10.03 -11.36 -5.68
C VAL A 52 -9.35 -10.39 -6.65
N TYR A 53 -9.49 -10.60 -7.97
CA TYR A 53 -8.89 -9.71 -8.97
C TYR A 53 -9.48 -8.30 -8.96
N LEU A 54 -10.79 -8.15 -8.74
CA LEU A 54 -11.42 -6.83 -8.65
C LEU A 54 -11.00 -6.08 -7.39
N ILE A 55 -10.87 -6.78 -6.26
CA ILE A 55 -10.37 -6.19 -5.01
C ILE A 55 -8.91 -5.80 -5.17
N PHE A 56 -8.08 -6.64 -5.79
CA PHE A 56 -6.69 -6.33 -6.10
C PHE A 56 -6.56 -5.11 -7.01
N LEU A 57 -7.33 -5.06 -8.10
CA LEU A 57 -7.35 -3.90 -9.00
C LEU A 57 -7.75 -2.62 -8.24
N GLY A 58 -8.81 -2.70 -7.43
CA GLY A 58 -9.27 -1.56 -6.62
C GLY A 58 -8.23 -1.11 -5.60
N SER A 59 -7.56 -2.06 -4.93
CA SER A 59 -6.51 -1.76 -3.96
C SER A 59 -5.31 -1.09 -4.61
N GLU A 60 -4.92 -1.54 -5.79
CA GLU A 60 -3.79 -0.99 -6.53
C GLU A 60 -4.07 0.42 -7.07
N VAL A 61 -5.27 0.65 -7.60
CA VAL A 61 -5.64 1.97 -8.17
C VAL A 61 -5.89 3.03 -7.10
N ILE A 62 -6.52 2.68 -5.98
CA ILE A 62 -7.02 3.66 -4.99
C ILE A 62 -6.05 3.81 -3.81
N PHE A 63 -5.61 2.70 -3.23
CA PHE A 63 -4.97 2.71 -1.93
C PHE A 63 -3.45 2.55 -2.02
N GLY A 64 -2.94 1.66 -2.88
CA GLY A 64 -1.52 1.28 -2.91
C GLY A 64 -0.98 0.76 -1.56
N ILE A 65 -1.87 0.53 -0.58
CA ILE A 65 -1.53 0.16 0.80
C ILE A 65 -1.62 -1.36 0.99
N ILE A 66 -2.52 -2.04 0.28
CA ILE A 66 -2.64 -3.49 0.38
C ILE A 66 -1.50 -4.11 -0.43
N PRO A 67 -0.53 -4.78 0.23
CA PRO A 67 0.64 -5.28 -0.46
C PRO A 67 0.25 -6.40 -1.45
N PRO A 68 0.82 -6.42 -2.67
CA PRO A 68 0.56 -7.48 -3.64
C PRO A 68 0.91 -8.88 -3.12
N GLU A 69 1.78 -8.96 -2.11
CA GLU A 69 2.21 -10.19 -1.43
C GLU A 69 1.04 -10.98 -0.84
N ILE A 70 -0.01 -10.30 -0.37
CA ILE A 70 -1.20 -10.97 0.19
C ILE A 70 -1.91 -11.77 -0.90
N PHE A 71 -2.02 -11.20 -2.10
CA PHE A 71 -2.67 -11.86 -3.23
C PHE A 71 -1.79 -12.96 -3.84
N MET A 72 -0.47 -12.79 -3.79
CA MET A 72 0.48 -13.86 -4.15
C MET A 72 0.39 -15.04 -3.17
N ALA A 73 0.23 -14.79 -1.87
CA ALA A 73 0.03 -15.84 -0.87
C ALA A 73 -1.28 -16.60 -1.11
N TRP A 74 -2.38 -15.91 -1.40
CA TRP A 74 -3.64 -16.54 -1.81
C TRP A 74 -3.48 -17.42 -3.07
N ALA A 75 -2.74 -16.95 -4.07
CA ALA A 75 -2.46 -17.75 -5.27
C ALA A 75 -1.66 -19.02 -4.95
N ALA A 76 -0.78 -18.97 -3.95
CA ALA A 76 0.04 -20.11 -3.54
C ALA A 76 -0.77 -21.20 -2.81
N GLU A 77 -1.84 -20.83 -2.10
CA GLU A 77 -2.69 -21.77 -1.37
C GLU A 77 -3.45 -22.75 -2.29
N THR A 78 -3.56 -22.46 -3.60
CA THR A 78 -4.29 -23.31 -4.55
C THR A 78 -3.51 -24.61 -4.92
N GLY A 79 -2.23 -24.72 -4.55
CA GLY A 79 -1.45 -25.97 -4.62
C GLY A 79 -0.97 -26.42 -6.01
N ASP A 80 -1.48 -25.85 -7.11
CA ASP A 80 -1.02 -26.13 -8.47
C ASP A 80 -0.01 -25.06 -8.95
N THR A 81 1.23 -25.48 -9.22
CA THR A 81 2.32 -24.63 -9.72
C THR A 81 1.96 -23.93 -11.04
N LYS A 82 1.21 -24.58 -11.93
CA LYS A 82 0.80 -23.96 -13.21
C LYS A 82 -0.22 -22.87 -12.98
N TYR A 83 -1.21 -23.14 -12.13
CA TYR A 83 -2.22 -22.17 -11.73
C TYR A 83 -1.57 -20.95 -11.05
N PHE A 84 -0.63 -21.19 -10.13
CA PHE A 84 0.11 -20.15 -9.43
C PHE A 84 0.84 -19.18 -10.39
N ILE A 85 1.60 -19.72 -11.36
CA ILE A 85 2.33 -18.90 -12.33
C ILE A 85 1.38 -18.06 -13.19
N LEU A 86 0.26 -18.65 -13.64
CA LEU A 86 -0.75 -17.94 -14.42
C LEU A 86 -1.41 -16.82 -13.60
N THR A 87 -1.77 -17.10 -12.34
CA THR A 87 -2.38 -16.14 -11.43
C THR A 87 -1.45 -14.97 -11.13
N ILE A 88 -0.17 -15.22 -10.84
CA ILE A 88 0.83 -14.16 -10.63
C ILE A 88 1.02 -13.33 -11.90
N THR A 89 1.09 -13.97 -13.06
CA THR A 89 1.23 -13.26 -14.33
C THR A 89 0.04 -12.32 -14.56
N PHE A 90 -1.18 -12.78 -14.25
CA PHE A 90 -2.37 -11.95 -14.31
C PHE A 90 -2.36 -10.80 -13.31
N LEU A 91 -1.97 -11.05 -12.06
CA LEU A 91 -1.77 -10.01 -11.05
C LEU A 91 -0.76 -8.96 -11.52
N ALA A 92 0.37 -9.38 -12.10
CA ALA A 92 1.38 -8.45 -12.61
C ALA A 92 0.83 -7.56 -13.74
N LEU A 93 0.05 -8.14 -14.67
CA LEU A 93 -0.61 -7.39 -15.74
C LEU A 93 -1.64 -6.39 -15.18
N ILE A 94 -2.43 -6.82 -14.20
CA ILE A 94 -3.40 -5.96 -13.51
C ILE A 94 -2.70 -4.81 -12.79
N SER A 95 -1.61 -5.08 -12.06
CA SER A 95 -0.86 -4.04 -11.35
C SER A 95 -0.23 -3.03 -12.31
N TYR A 96 0.38 -3.49 -13.40
CA TYR A 96 0.91 -2.60 -14.42
C TYR A 96 -0.19 -1.74 -15.05
N GLY A 97 -1.33 -2.35 -15.40
CA GLY A 97 -2.49 -1.64 -15.94
C GLY A 97 -3.07 -0.63 -14.94
N ALA A 98 -3.19 -1.01 -13.67
CA ALA A 98 -3.65 -0.15 -12.59
C ALA A 98 -2.72 1.06 -12.39
N GLY A 99 -1.40 0.87 -12.45
CA GLY A 99 -0.43 1.96 -12.38
C GLY A 99 -0.60 2.96 -13.53
N VAL A 100 -0.82 2.46 -14.76
CA VAL A 100 -1.15 3.33 -15.91
C VAL A 100 -2.47 4.07 -15.66
N LEU A 101 -3.52 3.39 -15.23
CA LEU A 101 -4.81 4.03 -14.90
C LEU A 101 -4.66 5.10 -13.80
N GLY A 102 -3.87 4.82 -12.76
CA GLY A 102 -3.55 5.76 -11.70
C GLY A 102 -2.88 7.03 -12.22
N TYR A 103 -1.97 6.91 -13.19
CA TYR A 103 -1.38 8.06 -13.87
C TYR A 103 -2.44 8.92 -14.59
N TRP A 104 -3.37 8.28 -15.32
CA TRP A 104 -4.46 8.99 -16.00
C TRP A 104 -5.42 9.67 -15.02
N ILE A 105 -5.81 8.98 -13.94
CA ILE A 105 -6.64 9.54 -12.87
C ILE A 105 -5.94 10.75 -12.24
N GLY A 106 -4.64 10.63 -11.92
CA GLY A 106 -3.86 11.74 -11.38
C GLY A 106 -3.77 12.93 -12.34
N ARG A 107 -3.62 12.68 -13.64
CA ARG A 107 -3.63 13.73 -14.68
C ARG A 107 -4.98 14.44 -14.74
N PHE A 108 -6.09 13.70 -14.66
CA PHE A 108 -7.43 14.27 -14.65
C PHE A 108 -7.70 15.06 -13.36
N LEU A 109 -7.33 14.53 -12.20
CA LEU A 109 -7.47 15.22 -10.90
C LEU A 109 -6.68 16.52 -10.84
N ASN A 110 -5.51 16.61 -11.49
CA ASN A 110 -4.75 17.85 -11.60
C ASN A 110 -5.54 18.99 -12.31
N GLN A 111 -6.54 18.64 -13.11
CA GLN A 111 -7.43 19.61 -13.77
C GLN A 111 -8.57 20.09 -12.86
N ALA A 112 -8.89 19.37 -11.78
CA ALA A 112 -9.93 19.73 -10.83
C ALA A 112 -9.49 20.91 -9.93
N VAL A 113 -10.34 21.93 -9.82
CA VAL A 113 -10.06 23.17 -9.06
C VAL A 113 -9.79 22.88 -7.57
N LEU A 114 -10.54 21.94 -6.99
CA LEU A 114 -10.36 21.51 -5.59
C LEU A 114 -8.99 20.88 -5.33
N TYR A 115 -8.52 20.05 -6.25
CA TYR A 115 -7.19 19.46 -6.16
C TYR A 115 -6.09 20.51 -6.29
N ARG A 116 -6.25 21.49 -7.20
CA ARG A 116 -5.30 22.62 -7.30
C ARG A 116 -5.22 23.45 -6.02
N TYR A 117 -6.35 23.63 -5.33
CA TYR A 117 -6.39 24.34 -4.05
C TYR A 117 -5.70 23.54 -2.93
N ALA A 118 -6.04 22.25 -2.78
CA ALA A 118 -5.40 21.36 -1.80
C ALA A 118 -3.89 21.20 -2.05
N ARG A 119 -3.50 21.08 -3.33
CA ARG A 119 -2.10 20.99 -3.78
C ARG A 119 -1.28 22.18 -3.34
N ARG A 120 -1.80 23.41 -3.53
CA ARG A 120 -1.11 24.64 -3.10
C ARG A 120 -0.94 24.76 -1.58
N ARG A 121 -1.85 24.18 -0.79
CA ARG A 121 -1.81 24.32 0.67
C ARG A 121 -0.93 23.26 1.35
N PHE A 122 -1.00 22.00 0.90
CA PHE A 122 -0.34 20.87 1.58
C PHE A 122 0.83 20.29 0.80
N PHE A 123 0.76 20.25 -0.53
CA PHE A 123 1.68 19.44 -1.34
C PHE A 123 2.91 20.19 -1.84
N THR A 124 2.93 21.53 -1.75
CA THR A 124 4.02 22.37 -2.28
C THR A 124 5.39 22.02 -1.70
N GLN A 125 5.47 21.71 -0.40
CA GLN A 125 6.73 21.33 0.27
C GLN A 125 7.25 19.97 -0.23
N TYR A 126 6.35 18.99 -0.34
CA TYR A 126 6.68 17.68 -0.88
C TYR A 126 7.06 17.74 -2.35
N GLU A 127 6.43 18.63 -3.12
CA GLU A 127 6.74 18.83 -4.53
C GLU A 127 8.14 19.40 -4.76
N ILE A 128 8.59 20.32 -3.91
CA ILE A 128 9.96 20.85 -3.95
C ILE A 128 10.96 19.72 -3.67
N LEU A 129 10.67 18.86 -2.69
CA LEU A 129 11.50 17.71 -2.35
C LEU A 129 11.55 16.70 -3.51
N LEU A 130 10.39 16.35 -4.08
CA LEU A 130 10.27 15.46 -5.24
C LEU A 130 10.99 16.02 -6.46
N ARG A 131 10.91 17.33 -6.74
CA ARG A 131 11.63 17.96 -7.85
C ARG A 131 13.14 18.01 -7.62
N ARG A 132 13.57 18.18 -6.37
CA ARG A 132 14.98 18.29 -6.01
C ARG A 132 15.69 16.94 -6.00
N PHE A 133 15.03 15.91 -5.50
CA PHE A 133 15.63 14.58 -5.32
C PHE A 133 15.15 13.56 -6.36
N GLY A 134 14.04 13.82 -7.04
CA GLY A 134 13.57 13.06 -8.20
C GLY A 134 13.57 11.54 -7.96
N GLY A 135 14.19 10.81 -8.89
CA GLY A 135 14.30 9.36 -8.85
C GLY A 135 15.05 8.80 -7.64
N PHE A 136 15.94 9.57 -7.01
CA PHE A 136 16.63 9.13 -5.80
C PHE A 136 15.65 8.96 -4.63
N LEU A 137 14.64 9.84 -4.54
CA LEU A 137 13.63 9.76 -3.50
C LEU A 137 12.69 8.56 -3.74
N LEU A 138 12.38 8.26 -5.01
CA LEU A 138 11.65 7.04 -5.38
C LEU A 138 12.44 5.78 -5.05
N PHE A 139 13.75 5.78 -5.30
CA PHE A 139 14.61 4.64 -4.96
C PHE A 139 14.68 4.41 -3.45
N VAL A 140 14.88 5.46 -2.65
CA VAL A 140 14.90 5.34 -1.17
C VAL A 140 13.54 4.96 -0.61
N ALA A 141 12.43 5.35 -1.25
CA ALA A 141 11.10 4.92 -0.83
C ALA A 141 10.79 3.45 -1.20
N ALA A 142 11.46 2.91 -2.22
CA ALA A 142 11.28 1.54 -2.68
C ALA A 142 12.18 0.52 -1.96
N VAL A 143 13.23 0.98 -1.27
CA VAL A 143 14.15 0.17 -0.45
C VAL A 143 13.71 0.21 1.01
#